data_AF-A0A6C2D756-F1
#
_entry.id   AF-A0A6C2D756-F1
#
_cell.length_a   1.000
_cell.length_b   1.000
_cell.length_c   1.000
_cell.angle_alpha   90.00
_cell.angle_beta   90.00
_cell.angle_gamma   90.00
#
_symmetry.space_group_name_H-M   'P 1'
#
loop_
_entity.id
_entity.type
_entity.pdbx_description
1 polymer ?
#
loop_
_entity_poly.entity_id
_entity_poly.type
_entity_poly.pdbx_seq_one_letter_code
_entity_poly.pdbx_strand_id
1 'polypeptide(L)'
;MCHVLSNFDEHVASGTEPTRYNQWFEETLCETASLFTLKSLAQAWEVAPPAPEWAEEAKTLRRFFDVLIAEGHRQLPPQAPLASWLQDNERALRDDPYLRQKNEVLANLLLPLFDSNPENWQALAYLNLDPADARSSLRSFLNHWYHNAPLEHRALVVSVLDLLSLADVVPPAPVAAGLSASAR
;
A
#
# COMPACT_ATOMS: atom_id res chain seq x y z
N MET A 1 -6.42 -12.17 -1.98
CA MET A 1 -5.71 -12.07 -0.69
C MET A 1 -5.81 -10.66 -0.12
N CYS A 2 -5.40 -9.62 -0.86
CA CYS A 2 -5.47 -8.24 -0.37
C CYS A 2 -6.89 -7.77 -0.01
N HIS A 3 -7.92 -8.01 -0.82
CA HIS A 3 -9.32 -7.65 -0.46
C HIS A 3 -9.86 -8.36 0.80
N VAL A 4 -9.40 -9.58 1.07
CA VAL A 4 -9.78 -10.32 2.30
C VAL A 4 -9.10 -9.68 3.51
N LEU A 5 -7.83 -9.28 3.36
CA LEU A 5 -7.10 -8.59 4.41
C LEU A 5 -7.60 -7.17 4.63
N SER A 6 -8.13 -6.48 3.61
CA SER A 6 -8.57 -5.08 3.73
C SER A 6 -9.99 -4.90 4.22
N ASN A 7 -10.74 -5.96 4.58
CA ASN A 7 -12.17 -5.88 4.90
C ASN A 7 -13.00 -5.24 3.77
N PHE A 8 -12.70 -5.58 2.51
CA PHE A 8 -13.35 -5.01 1.32
C PHE A 8 -14.89 -5.06 1.36
N ASP A 9 -15.47 -6.13 1.91
CA ASP A 9 -16.92 -6.32 1.94
C ASP A 9 -17.63 -5.44 3.00
N GLU A 10 -16.91 -4.90 3.99
CA GLU A 10 -17.49 -4.07 5.06
C GLU A 10 -17.94 -2.68 4.56
N HIS A 11 -17.49 -2.26 3.37
CA HIS A 11 -17.91 -1.01 2.73
C HIS A 11 -19.21 -1.09 1.95
N VAL A 12 -19.79 -2.28 1.82
CA VAL A 12 -21.03 -2.47 1.07
C VAL A 12 -22.20 -2.51 2.05
N ALA A 13 -22.76 -1.36 2.38
CA ALA A 13 -24.03 -1.32 3.10
C ALA A 13 -25.11 -2.07 2.28
N SER A 14 -25.75 -3.05 2.93
CA SER A 14 -26.73 -3.92 2.27
C SER A 14 -27.85 -3.10 1.61
N GLY A 15 -28.02 -3.25 0.29
CA GLY A 15 -29.12 -2.62 -0.46
C GLY A 15 -28.83 -1.24 -1.05
N THR A 16 -27.58 -0.75 -0.97
CA THR A 16 -27.11 0.44 -1.71
C THR A 16 -26.08 0.07 -2.77
N GLU A 17 -26.06 0.81 -3.88
CA GLU A 17 -24.97 0.69 -4.88
C GLU A 17 -23.61 0.85 -4.17
N PRO A 18 -22.67 -0.10 -4.35
CA PRO A 18 -21.37 -0.04 -3.70
C PRO A 18 -20.68 1.27 -4.06
N THR A 19 -20.39 2.10 -3.06
CA THR A 19 -19.66 3.34 -3.32
C THR A 19 -18.16 3.02 -3.27
N ARG A 20 -17.53 2.95 -4.44
CA ARG A 20 -16.15 2.44 -4.64
C ARG A 20 -15.09 3.54 -4.51
N TYR A 21 -15.33 4.54 -3.66
CA TYR A 21 -14.65 5.83 -3.75
C TYR A 21 -13.12 5.76 -3.60
N ASN A 22 -12.60 4.91 -2.70
CA ASN A 22 -11.16 4.67 -2.54
C ASN A 22 -10.73 3.27 -2.98
N GLN A 23 -11.57 2.52 -3.71
CA GLN A 23 -11.25 1.15 -4.14
C GLN A 23 -9.96 1.11 -4.98
N TRP A 24 -9.66 2.14 -5.76
CA TRP A 24 -8.43 2.24 -6.53
C TRP A 24 -7.15 2.10 -5.69
N PHE A 25 -7.19 2.54 -4.42
CA PHE A 25 -6.07 2.40 -3.50
C PHE A 25 -5.93 0.95 -3.04
N GLU A 26 -7.05 0.23 -2.86
CA GLU A 26 -7.02 -1.22 -2.60
C GLU A 26 -6.49 -1.99 -3.81
N GLU A 27 -6.89 -1.62 -5.04
CA GLU A 27 -6.32 -2.22 -6.26
C GLU A 27 -4.81 -1.96 -6.38
N THR A 28 -4.35 -0.78 -5.94
CA THR A 28 -2.92 -0.46 -5.83
C THR A 28 -2.21 -1.37 -4.82
N LEU A 29 -2.81 -1.62 -3.65
CA LEU A 29 -2.26 -2.55 -2.66
C LEU A 29 -2.28 -4.01 -3.16
N CYS A 30 -3.30 -4.42 -3.91
CA CYS A 30 -3.38 -5.72 -4.58
C CYS A 30 -2.22 -5.93 -5.57
N GLU A 31 -1.93 -4.90 -6.38
CA GLU A 31 -0.81 -4.92 -7.32
C GLU A 31 0.53 -4.96 -6.56
N THR A 32 0.67 -4.17 -5.49
CA THR A 32 1.85 -4.18 -4.61
C THR A 32 2.09 -5.58 -4.02
N ALA A 33 1.03 -6.24 -3.56
CA ALA A 33 1.09 -7.59 -3.00
C ALA A 33 1.52 -8.63 -4.04
N SER A 34 1.08 -8.44 -5.29
CA SER A 34 1.44 -9.32 -6.40
C SER A 34 2.94 -9.21 -6.73
N LEU A 35 3.48 -7.98 -6.79
CA LEU A 35 4.91 -7.74 -6.99
C LEU A 35 5.76 -8.28 -5.82
N PHE A 36 5.34 -8.00 -4.58
CA PHE A 36 5.99 -8.51 -3.38
C PHE A 36 6.03 -10.04 -3.36
N THR A 37 4.92 -10.70 -3.68
CA THR A 37 4.82 -12.17 -3.72
C THR A 37 5.76 -12.74 -4.78
N LEU A 38 5.77 -12.16 -5.98
CA LEU A 38 6.64 -12.60 -7.06
C LEU A 38 8.13 -12.50 -6.66
N LYS A 39 8.53 -11.37 -6.09
CA LYS A 39 9.89 -11.15 -5.58
C LYS A 39 10.26 -12.12 -4.47
N SER A 40 9.36 -12.29 -3.49
CA SER A 40 9.58 -13.15 -2.32
C SER A 40 9.68 -14.61 -2.70
N LEU A 41 8.83 -15.10 -3.61
CA LEU A 41 8.91 -16.46 -4.14
C LEU A 41 10.22 -16.70 -4.89
N ALA A 42 10.64 -15.75 -5.74
CA ALA A 42 11.91 -15.84 -6.43
C ALA A 42 13.09 -15.96 -5.44
N GLN A 43 13.12 -15.13 -4.39
CA GLN A 43 14.16 -15.20 -3.35
C GLN A 43 14.13 -16.51 -2.57
N ALA A 44 12.95 -16.94 -2.13
CA ALA A 44 12.80 -18.15 -1.33
C ALA A 44 13.21 -19.40 -2.11
N TRP A 45 12.81 -19.49 -3.39
CA TRP A 45 13.08 -20.67 -4.22
C TRP A 45 14.50 -20.71 -4.78
N GLU A 46 15.20 -19.58 -4.86
CA GLU A 46 16.66 -19.56 -5.13
C GLU A 46 17.46 -20.29 -4.03
N VAL A 47 16.98 -20.25 -2.79
CA VAL A 47 17.67 -20.83 -1.62
C VAL A 47 17.12 -22.20 -1.23
N ALA A 48 15.79 -22.32 -1.21
CA ALA A 48 15.06 -23.50 -0.74
C ALA A 48 13.81 -23.73 -1.61
N PRO A 49 13.98 -24.20 -2.86
CA PRO A 49 12.84 -24.49 -3.72
C PRO A 49 12.03 -25.67 -3.16
N PRO A 50 10.71 -25.73 -3.41
CA PRO A 50 9.87 -26.85 -2.95
C PRO A 50 10.35 -28.23 -3.44
N ALA A 51 10.97 -28.26 -4.63
CA ALA A 51 11.69 -29.40 -5.16
C ALA A 51 12.79 -28.91 -6.14
N PRO A 52 13.87 -29.69 -6.40
CA PRO A 52 15.04 -29.23 -7.14
C PRO A 52 14.76 -28.68 -8.53
N GLU A 53 13.71 -29.17 -9.20
CA GLU A 53 13.29 -28.71 -10.51
C GLU A 53 12.87 -27.23 -10.51
N TRP A 54 12.34 -26.72 -9.39
CA TRP A 54 11.82 -25.34 -9.24
C TRP A 54 12.91 -24.26 -9.11
N ALA A 55 14.19 -24.66 -9.09
CA ALA A 55 15.31 -23.72 -8.99
C ALA A 55 15.44 -22.82 -10.24
N GLU A 56 15.09 -23.33 -11.42
CA GLU A 56 15.10 -22.53 -12.65
C GLU A 56 13.87 -21.62 -12.75
N GLU A 57 12.74 -22.03 -12.19
CA GLU A 57 11.53 -21.23 -12.02
C GLU A 57 11.83 -20.01 -11.16
N ALA A 58 12.63 -20.15 -10.10
CA ALA A 58 13.03 -19.01 -9.26
C ALA A 58 13.71 -17.90 -10.08
N LYS A 59 14.62 -18.25 -10.98
CA LYS A 59 15.27 -17.31 -11.91
C LYS A 59 14.28 -16.69 -12.90
N THR A 60 13.32 -17.48 -13.37
CA THR A 60 12.26 -17.00 -14.26
C THR A 60 11.36 -15.98 -13.56
N LEU A 61 10.97 -16.24 -12.31
CA LEU A 61 10.18 -15.33 -11.48
C LEU A 61 10.96 -14.03 -11.19
N ARG A 62 12.26 -14.14 -10.85
CA ARG A 62 13.15 -12.98 -10.69
C ARG A 62 13.17 -12.12 -11.94
N ARG A 63 13.44 -12.71 -13.10
CA ARG A 63 13.50 -11.98 -14.37
C ARG A 63 12.16 -11.33 -14.70
N PHE A 64 11.06 -12.03 -14.44
CA PHE A 64 9.73 -11.48 -14.68
C PHE A 64 9.46 -10.27 -13.77
N PHE A 65 9.81 -10.37 -12.49
CA PHE A 65 9.74 -9.24 -11.55
C PHE A 65 10.58 -8.05 -12.04
N ASP A 66 11.83 -8.29 -12.43
CA ASP A 66 12.74 -7.23 -12.91
C ASP A 66 12.20 -6.54 -14.15
N VAL A 67 11.57 -7.29 -15.07
CA VAL A 67 10.88 -6.72 -16.24
C VAL A 67 9.72 -5.83 -15.80
N LEU A 68 8.81 -6.34 -14.96
CA LEU A 68 7.64 -5.58 -14.50
C LEU A 68 8.07 -4.26 -13.85
N ILE A 69 8.94 -4.30 -12.83
CA ILE A 69 9.31 -3.05 -12.14
C ILE A 69 10.02 -2.04 -13.07
N ALA A 70 10.68 -2.50 -14.14
CA ALA A 70 11.38 -1.64 -15.09
C ALA A 70 10.48 -1.08 -16.21
N GLU A 71 9.22 -1.52 -16.32
CA GLU A 71 8.30 -1.03 -17.34
C GLU A 71 8.03 0.47 -17.16
N GLY A 72 8.25 1.25 -18.23
CA GLY A 72 8.18 2.71 -18.16
C GLY A 72 6.82 3.27 -17.73
N HIS A 73 5.72 2.55 -17.96
CA HIS A 73 4.39 3.00 -17.52
C HIS A 73 4.17 2.84 -16.00
N ARG A 74 4.95 1.99 -15.33
CA ARG A 74 4.92 1.80 -13.87
C ARG A 74 5.87 2.77 -13.13
N GLN A 75 6.51 3.67 -13.87
CA GLN A 75 7.42 4.68 -13.34
C GLN A 75 6.70 6.02 -13.24
N LEU A 76 7.00 6.80 -12.20
CA LEU A 76 6.61 8.19 -12.19
C LEU A 76 7.23 8.91 -13.39
N PRO A 77 6.48 9.78 -14.08
CA PRO A 77 7.07 10.62 -15.12
C PRO A 77 8.25 11.42 -14.55
N PRO A 78 9.41 11.49 -15.24
CA PRO A 78 10.64 12.08 -14.68
C PRO A 78 10.52 13.52 -14.17
N GLN A 79 9.52 14.26 -14.65
CA GLN A 79 9.29 15.68 -14.34
C GLN A 79 8.09 15.92 -13.42
N ALA A 80 7.45 14.85 -12.92
CA ALA A 80 6.25 14.95 -12.11
C ALA A 80 6.53 14.45 -10.68
N PRO A 81 6.58 15.35 -9.68
CA PRO A 81 6.50 14.95 -8.28
C PRO A 81 5.28 14.06 -8.04
N LEU A 82 5.42 13.05 -7.17
CA LEU A 82 4.32 12.15 -6.83
C LEU A 82 3.06 12.91 -6.38
N ALA A 83 3.23 13.94 -5.54
CA ALA A 83 2.11 14.74 -5.05
C ALA A 83 1.28 15.37 -6.18
N SER A 84 1.94 16.01 -7.17
CA SER A 84 1.25 16.59 -8.32
C SER A 84 0.65 15.51 -9.22
N TRP A 85 1.37 14.41 -9.43
CA TRP A 85 0.84 13.29 -10.21
C TRP A 85 -0.42 12.71 -9.56
N LEU A 86 -0.43 12.50 -8.25
CA LEU A 86 -1.59 11.99 -7.53
C LEU A 86 -2.74 12.99 -7.62
N GLN A 87 -2.49 14.27 -7.38
CA GLN A 87 -3.51 15.32 -7.49
C GLN A 87 -4.19 15.34 -8.87
N ASP A 88 -3.41 15.19 -9.95
CA ASP A 88 -3.92 15.20 -11.33
C ASP A 88 -4.68 13.91 -11.69
N ASN A 89 -4.39 12.79 -11.02
CA ASN A 89 -4.91 11.47 -11.37
C ASN A 89 -5.99 10.95 -10.40
N GLU A 90 -6.08 11.50 -9.19
CA GLU A 90 -6.94 10.99 -8.11
C GLU A 90 -8.42 10.96 -8.53
N ARG A 91 -8.93 11.99 -9.18
CA ARG A 91 -10.32 11.98 -9.66
C ARG A 91 -10.59 10.82 -10.62
N ALA A 92 -9.70 10.60 -11.59
CA ALA A 92 -9.85 9.52 -12.56
C ALA A 92 -9.78 8.14 -11.87
N LEU A 93 -8.90 7.99 -10.88
CA LEU A 93 -8.78 6.77 -10.07
C LEU A 93 -10.05 6.51 -9.25
N ARG A 94 -10.68 7.55 -8.69
CA ARG A 94 -11.96 7.44 -7.98
C ARG A 94 -13.12 7.09 -8.93
N ASP A 95 -13.11 7.65 -10.13
CA ASP A 95 -14.15 7.42 -11.14
C ASP A 95 -14.03 6.00 -11.76
N ASP A 96 -12.80 5.49 -11.93
CA ASP A 96 -12.51 4.13 -12.41
C ASP A 96 -11.36 3.50 -11.59
N PRO A 97 -11.67 2.60 -10.64
CA PRO A 97 -10.65 1.97 -9.80
C PRO A 97 -9.76 0.99 -10.57
N TYR A 98 -10.12 0.61 -11.79
CA TYR A 98 -9.40 -0.35 -12.61
C TYR A 98 -8.46 0.31 -13.62
N LEU A 99 -8.10 1.57 -13.43
CA LEU A 99 -7.03 2.26 -14.17
C LEU A 99 -5.66 1.66 -13.83
N ARG A 100 -5.44 0.43 -14.30
CA ARG A 100 -4.34 -0.45 -13.93
C ARG A 100 -2.97 0.21 -14.05
N GLN A 101 -2.70 0.88 -15.17
CA GLN A 101 -1.40 1.55 -15.37
C GLN A 101 -1.11 2.60 -14.29
N LYS A 102 -2.14 3.29 -13.78
CA LYS A 102 -1.99 4.27 -12.70
C LYS A 102 -1.79 3.58 -11.35
N ASN A 103 -2.54 2.51 -11.08
CA ASN A 103 -2.36 1.70 -9.88
C ASN A 103 -0.94 1.10 -9.82
N GLU A 104 -0.41 0.65 -10.97
CA GLU A 104 0.93 0.07 -11.08
C GLU A 104 2.05 1.08 -10.78
N VAL A 105 1.88 2.36 -11.12
CA VAL A 105 2.82 3.43 -10.71
C VAL A 105 2.92 3.52 -9.20
N LEU A 106 1.77 3.62 -8.51
CA LEU A 106 1.76 3.73 -7.05
C LEU A 106 2.22 2.44 -6.38
N ALA A 107 1.87 1.28 -6.95
CA ALA A 107 2.29 -0.01 -6.42
C ALA A 107 3.81 -0.17 -6.40
N ASN A 108 4.49 0.26 -7.48
CA ASN A 108 5.95 0.30 -7.53
C ASN A 108 6.57 1.18 -6.44
N LEU A 109 5.94 2.31 -6.11
CA LEU A 109 6.42 3.24 -5.08
C LEU A 109 6.18 2.72 -3.66
N LEU A 110 5.08 1.98 -3.45
CA LEU A 110 4.75 1.38 -2.15
C LEU A 110 5.56 0.12 -1.86
N LEU A 111 5.96 -0.63 -2.89
CA LEU A 111 6.66 -1.91 -2.75
C LEU A 111 7.85 -1.88 -1.75
N PRO A 112 8.74 -0.88 -1.73
CA PRO A 112 9.84 -0.81 -0.76
C PRO A 112 9.39 -0.79 0.71
N LEU A 113 8.21 -0.25 1.01
CA LEU A 113 7.68 -0.24 2.38
C LEU A 113 7.35 -1.66 2.86
N PHE A 114 6.89 -2.54 1.98
CA PHE A 114 6.57 -3.93 2.32
C PHE A 114 7.78 -4.85 2.19
N ASP A 115 8.66 -4.59 1.23
CA ASP A 115 9.92 -5.34 1.08
C ASP A 115 10.85 -5.17 2.28
N SER A 116 10.90 -3.97 2.86
CA SER A 116 11.77 -3.67 4.01
C SER A 116 11.27 -4.27 5.32
N ASN A 117 9.94 -4.45 5.47
CA ASN A 117 9.34 -5.12 6.61
C ASN A 117 8.06 -5.88 6.18
N PRO A 118 8.13 -7.20 5.96
CA PRO A 118 6.97 -8.00 5.58
C PRO A 118 5.81 -7.98 6.59
N GLU A 119 6.05 -7.67 7.87
CA GLU A 119 4.97 -7.55 8.87
C GLU A 119 4.03 -6.38 8.57
N ASN A 120 4.45 -5.42 7.74
CA ASN A 120 3.61 -4.31 7.30
C ASN A 120 2.33 -4.78 6.59
N TRP A 121 2.29 -5.99 6.02
CA TRP A 121 1.05 -6.55 5.46
C TRP A 121 -0.08 -6.69 6.48
N GLN A 122 0.24 -6.85 7.77
CA GLN A 122 -0.76 -6.97 8.84
C GLN A 122 -1.56 -5.67 9.03
N ALA A 123 -0.99 -4.51 8.66
CA ALA A 123 -1.67 -3.23 8.77
C ALA A 123 -2.91 -3.15 7.88
N LEU A 124 -2.99 -3.93 6.78
CA LEU A 124 -4.15 -3.95 5.89
C LEU A 124 -5.42 -4.41 6.61
N ALA A 125 -5.30 -5.23 7.66
CA ALA A 125 -6.43 -5.69 8.50
C ALA A 125 -7.25 -4.57 9.14
N TYR A 126 -6.71 -3.35 9.14
CA TYR A 126 -7.33 -2.16 9.72
C TYR A 126 -7.82 -1.15 8.68
N LEU A 127 -7.74 -1.50 7.39
CA LEU A 127 -8.44 -0.77 6.34
C LEU A 127 -9.94 -1.06 6.42
N ASN A 128 -10.71 -0.11 5.88
CA ASN A 128 -12.14 -0.23 5.65
C ASN A 128 -13.03 -0.42 6.88
N LEU A 129 -12.48 -0.23 8.09
CA LEU A 129 -13.22 -0.42 9.34
C LEU A 129 -14.12 0.76 9.72
N ASP A 130 -13.97 1.94 9.10
CA ASP A 130 -14.84 3.08 9.36
C ASP A 130 -16.05 3.11 8.40
N PRO A 131 -17.30 3.16 8.89
CA PRO A 131 -18.48 3.18 8.03
C PRO A 131 -18.54 4.35 7.02
N ALA A 132 -17.83 5.45 7.28
CA ALA A 132 -17.79 6.60 6.39
C ALA A 132 -16.81 6.41 5.21
N ASP A 133 -15.94 5.41 5.26
CA ASP A 133 -14.85 5.20 4.29
C ASP A 133 -15.35 5.05 2.85
N ALA A 134 -16.51 4.43 2.65
CA ALA A 134 -17.13 4.24 1.34
C ALA A 134 -17.34 5.56 0.56
N ARG A 135 -17.37 6.70 1.25
CA ARG A 135 -17.60 8.03 0.65
C ARG A 135 -16.56 9.07 1.06
N SER A 136 -15.59 8.68 1.87
CA SER A 136 -14.65 9.62 2.46
C SER A 136 -13.56 10.01 1.47
N SER A 137 -13.00 11.21 1.60
CA SER A 137 -11.81 11.58 0.83
C SER A 137 -10.65 10.63 1.13
N LEU A 138 -9.67 10.50 0.22
CA LEU A 138 -8.45 9.72 0.49
C LEU A 138 -7.77 10.12 1.81
N ARG A 139 -7.74 11.43 2.11
CA ARG A 139 -7.22 11.95 3.38
C ARG A 139 -7.96 11.39 4.58
N SER A 140 -9.29 11.43 4.57
CA SER A 140 -10.12 10.89 5.65
C SER A 140 -9.96 9.38 5.77
N PHE A 141 -9.98 8.67 4.65
CA PHE A 141 -9.78 7.23 4.58
C PHE A 141 -8.45 6.78 5.23
N LEU A 142 -7.34 7.42 4.86
CA LEU A 142 -6.03 7.11 5.43
C LEU A 142 -5.91 7.57 6.89
N ASN A 143 -6.62 8.63 7.29
CA ASN A 143 -6.73 9.03 8.70
C ASN A 143 -7.42 7.95 9.53
N HIS A 144 -8.53 7.41 9.04
CA HIS A 144 -9.24 6.33 9.72
C HIS A 144 -8.37 5.09 9.82
N TRP A 145 -7.67 4.72 8.73
CA TRP A 145 -6.72 3.61 8.76
C TRP A 145 -5.65 3.79 9.87
N TYR A 146 -5.08 4.98 10.01
CA TYR A 146 -4.12 5.29 11.08
C TYR A 146 -4.73 5.11 12.48
N HIS A 147 -5.96 5.58 12.71
CA HIS A 147 -6.61 5.50 14.01
C HIS A 147 -7.05 4.07 14.35
N ASN A 148 -7.49 3.31 13.36
CA ASN A 148 -7.91 1.92 13.48
C ASN A 148 -6.72 0.97 13.69
N ALA A 149 -5.54 1.31 13.14
CA ALA A 149 -4.34 0.52 13.29
C ALA A 149 -3.78 0.58 14.74
N PRO A 150 -3.41 -0.57 15.33
CA PRO A 150 -2.60 -0.65 16.55
C PRO A 150 -1.27 0.09 16.40
N LEU A 151 -0.69 0.52 17.53
CA LEU A 151 0.53 1.33 17.56
C LEU A 151 1.68 0.71 16.75
N GLU A 152 1.85 -0.61 16.80
CA GLU A 152 2.88 -1.36 16.07
C GLU A 152 2.77 -1.27 14.54
N HIS A 153 1.59 -1.00 14.00
CA HIS A 153 1.35 -0.89 12.56
C HIS A 153 1.26 0.55 12.05
N ARG A 154 1.14 1.54 12.96
CA ARG A 154 0.99 2.95 12.58
C ARG A 154 2.20 3.51 11.83
N ALA A 155 3.40 2.99 12.07
CA ALA A 155 4.61 3.43 11.38
C ALA A 155 4.50 3.23 9.85
N LEU A 156 3.89 2.13 9.40
CA LEU A 156 3.60 1.93 7.98
C LEU A 156 2.64 3.00 7.46
N VAL A 157 1.52 3.21 8.16
CA VAL A 157 0.48 4.16 7.72
C VAL A 157 1.05 5.57 7.61
N VAL A 158 1.91 5.99 8.55
CA VAL A 158 2.67 7.24 8.46
C VAL A 158 3.57 7.26 7.24
N SER A 159 4.31 6.17 6.96
CA SER A 159 5.19 6.10 5.79
C SER A 159 4.41 6.20 4.47
N VAL A 160 3.21 5.62 4.41
CA VAL A 160 2.29 5.77 3.26
C VAL A 160 1.78 7.20 3.14
N LEU A 161 1.36 7.82 4.24
CA LEU A 161 0.94 9.22 4.26
C LEU A 161 2.06 10.16 3.80
N ASP A 162 3.28 9.97 4.31
CA ASP A 162 4.46 10.73 3.91
C ASP A 162 4.74 10.59 2.41
N LEU A 163 4.73 9.34 1.92
CA LEU A 163 4.91 9.04 0.50
C LEU A 163 3.87 9.77 -0.36
N LEU A 164 2.60 9.75 0.03
CA LEU A 164 1.51 10.41 -0.68
C LEU A 164 1.46 11.93 -0.43
N SER A 165 2.40 12.51 0.33
CA SER A 165 2.43 13.93 0.72
C SER A 165 1.18 14.37 1.50
N LEU A 166 0.71 13.49 2.38
CA LEU A 166 -0.45 13.62 3.26
C LEU A 166 -0.07 13.54 4.75
N ALA A 167 1.19 13.83 5.10
CA ALA A 167 1.70 13.77 6.47
C ALA A 167 0.91 14.65 7.46
N ASP A 168 0.27 15.72 6.96
CA ASP A 168 -0.54 16.65 7.74
C ASP A 168 -1.87 16.05 8.25
N VAL A 169 -2.22 14.85 7.78
CA VAL A 169 -3.44 14.13 8.14
C VAL A 169 -3.39 13.54 9.56
N VAL A 170 -2.21 13.22 10.09
CA VAL A 170 -2.05 12.61 11.41
C VAL A 170 -1.41 13.58 12.39
N PRO A 171 -1.72 13.48 13.71
CA PRO A 171 -1.03 14.29 14.71
C PRO A 171 0.48 14.06 14.62
N PRO A 172 1.31 15.10 14.80
CA PRO A 172 2.76 14.91 14.85
C PRO A 172 3.10 13.92 15.95
N ALA A 173 4.05 13.01 15.67
CA ALA A 173 4.50 12.04 16.66
C ALA A 173 4.86 12.78 17.97
N PRO A 174 4.44 12.28 19.14
CA PRO A 174 4.83 12.91 20.39
C PRO A 174 6.35 12.94 20.46
N VAL A 175 6.92 14.15 20.52
CA VAL A 175 8.35 14.32 20.77
C VAL A 175 8.63 13.62 22.08
N ALA A 176 9.45 12.58 22.05
CA ALA A 176 9.84 11.86 23.25
C ALA A 176 10.39 12.90 24.25
N ALA A 177 9.61 13.18 25.30
CA ALA A 177 10.01 14.09 26.35
C ALA A 177 11.28 13.49 26.94
N GLY A 178 12.43 14.12 26.64
CA GLY A 178 13.71 13.69 27.14
C GLY A 178 13.61 13.48 28.64
N LEU A 179 13.98 12.29 29.08
CA LEU A 179 14.15 11.96 30.49
C LEU A 179 15.18 12.93 31.06
N SER A 180 14.70 14.04 31.63
CA SER A 180 15.49 14.89 32.50
C SER A 180 15.76 14.07 33.76
N ALA A 181 16.87 13.32 33.74
CA ALA A 181 17.47 12.77 34.93
C ALA A 181 17.79 13.94 35.88
N SER A 182 16.90 14.19 36.84
CA SER A 182 17.25 15.01 38.01
C SER A 182 18.20 14.18 38.87
N ALA A 183 19.48 14.51 38.79
CA ALA A 183 20.44 14.15 39.82
C ALA A 183 20.11 14.94 41.10
N ARG A 184 19.84 14.23 42.19
CA ARG A 184 20.04 14.68 43.56
C ARG A 184 20.59 13.53 44.37
#